data_AF-A0AAN5B1I0-F1
#
_entry.id   AF-A0AAN5B1I0-F1
#
_cell.length_a   1.000
_cell.length_b   1.000
_cell.length_c   1.000
_cell.angle_alpha   90.00
_cell.angle_beta   90.00
_cell.angle_gamma   90.00
#
_symmetry.space_group_name_H-M   'P 1'
#
loop_
_entity.id
_entity.type
_entity.pdbx_description
1 polymer ?
#
loop_
_entity_poly.entity_id
_entity_poly.type
_entity_poly.pdbx_seq_one_letter_code
_entity_poly.pdbx_strand_id
1 'polypeptide(L)'
;MSQALLDQTLSIAQAKAQSIGYLALTYVNKRLPLEVRHSAAGHYIGTGDADGNVSRESCAYFRSYDAAQAALKTGRWQQRTHP
;
A
#
# COMPACT_ATOMS: atom_id res chain seq x y z
N MET A 1 -5.34 7.50 -33.37
CA MET A 1 -5.50 6.39 -32.40
C MET A 1 -4.18 6.32 -31.61
N SER A 2 -4.01 6.57 -30.31
CA SER A 2 -4.90 6.81 -29.17
C SER A 2 -3.99 7.01 -27.93
N GLN A 3 -3.35 8.17 -27.78
CA GLN A 3 -2.58 8.51 -26.56
C GLN A 3 -3.50 8.55 -25.30
N ALA A 4 -4.74 9.01 -25.47
CA ALA A 4 -5.73 9.09 -24.40
C ALA A 4 -6.14 7.73 -23.78
N LEU A 5 -5.92 6.60 -24.48
CA LEU A 5 -6.23 5.28 -23.94
C LEU A 5 -5.10 4.78 -23.01
N LEU A 6 -3.85 5.14 -23.30
CA LEU A 6 -2.68 4.82 -22.46
C LEU A 6 -2.70 5.65 -21.18
N ASP A 7 -3.03 6.95 -21.26
CA ASP A 7 -3.18 7.83 -20.09
C ASP A 7 -4.31 7.38 -19.16
N GLN A 8 -5.45 6.96 -19.72
CA GLN A 8 -6.56 6.45 -18.91
C GLN A 8 -6.25 5.11 -18.24
N THR A 9 -5.45 4.25 -18.88
CA THR A 9 -5.02 2.98 -18.27
C THR A 9 -4.04 3.22 -17.12
N LEU A 10 -3.12 4.18 -17.28
CA LEU A 10 -2.20 4.61 -16.22
C LEU A 10 -2.97 5.24 -15.04
N SER A 11 -3.98 6.07 -15.32
CA SER A 11 -4.85 6.68 -14.30
C SER A 11 -5.67 5.65 -13.52
N ILE A 12 -6.23 4.63 -14.17
CA ILE A 12 -6.99 3.56 -13.48
C ILE A 12 -6.04 2.69 -12.64
N ALA A 13 -4.84 2.38 -13.14
CA ALA A 13 -3.82 1.67 -12.38
C ALA A 13 -3.35 2.50 -11.16
N GLN A 14 -3.16 3.81 -11.33
CA GLN A 14 -2.84 4.74 -10.25
C GLN A 14 -3.99 4.88 -9.24
N ALA A 15 -5.24 4.97 -9.68
CA ALA A 15 -6.41 5.06 -8.82
C ALA A 15 -6.68 3.76 -8.04
N LYS A 16 -6.47 2.58 -8.67
CA LYS A 16 -6.42 1.29 -7.95
C LYS A 16 -5.24 1.22 -6.97
N ALA A 17 -4.09 1.77 -7.33
CA ALA A 17 -2.89 1.77 -6.49
C ALA A 17 -3.00 2.71 -5.29
N GLN A 18 -3.77 3.79 -5.39
CA GLN A 18 -3.93 4.79 -4.33
C GLN A 18 -4.83 4.32 -3.18
N SER A 19 -5.02 3.00 -2.96
CA SER A 19 -5.61 2.51 -1.72
C SER A 19 -4.88 3.20 -0.56
N ILE A 20 -5.52 4.15 0.13
CA ILE A 20 -4.85 5.03 1.09
C ILE A 20 -4.69 4.29 2.42
N GLY A 21 -3.53 4.45 3.07
CA GLY A 21 -3.30 3.89 4.40
C GLY A 21 -4.27 4.47 5.43
N TYR A 22 -5.03 3.60 6.09
CA TYR A 22 -5.96 3.98 7.13
C TYR A 22 -5.24 4.59 8.33
N LEU A 23 -4.19 3.93 8.84
CA LEU A 23 -3.45 4.43 9.99
C LEU A 23 -2.65 5.70 9.67
N ALA A 24 -2.08 5.79 8.47
CA ALA A 24 -1.42 7.00 8.01
C ALA A 24 -2.37 8.21 7.98
N LEU A 25 -3.60 8.00 7.49
CA LEU A 25 -4.61 9.05 7.47
C LEU A 25 -5.13 9.38 8.88
N THR A 26 -5.47 8.38 9.67
CA THR A 26 -6.13 8.57 10.97
C THR A 26 -5.18 9.08 12.05
N TYR A 27 -3.94 8.61 12.09
CA TYR A 27 -3.00 8.92 13.19
C TYR A 27 -1.90 9.90 12.80
N VAL A 28 -1.59 10.03 11.50
CA VAL A 28 -0.51 10.93 11.01
C VAL A 28 -1.07 12.06 10.13
N ASN A 29 -2.36 12.02 9.78
CA ASN A 29 -3.01 12.96 8.88
C ASN A 29 -2.32 13.07 7.49
N LYS A 30 -1.73 11.97 7.01
CA LYS A 30 -1.09 11.88 5.70
C LYS A 30 -1.86 10.94 4.77
N ARG A 31 -2.16 11.41 3.55
CA ARG A 31 -2.76 10.61 2.48
C ARG A 31 -1.66 9.91 1.68
N LEU A 32 -1.24 8.74 2.16
CA LEU A 32 -0.18 7.97 1.52
C LEU A 32 -0.75 6.68 0.90
N PRO A 33 -0.33 6.31 -0.31
CA PRO A 33 -0.76 5.07 -0.94
C PRO A 33 -0.19 3.87 -0.17
N LEU A 34 -0.96 2.79 -0.15
CA LEU A 34 -0.52 1.49 0.34
C LEU A 34 0.54 0.90 -0.59
N GLU A 35 1.63 0.44 -0.01
CA GLU A 35 2.70 -0.25 -0.71
C GLU A 35 3.25 -1.41 0.13
N VAL A 36 4.00 -2.30 -0.52
CA VAL A 36 4.74 -3.35 0.18
C VAL A 36 5.99 -2.74 0.80
N ARG A 37 6.16 -2.93 2.10
CA ARG A 37 7.29 -2.48 2.90
C ARG A 37 7.98 -3.67 3.56
N HIS A 38 9.16 -3.44 4.14
CA HIS A 38 9.97 -4.50 4.77
C HIS A 38 10.59 -4.02 6.09
N SER A 39 10.66 -4.92 7.07
CA SER A 39 11.40 -4.76 8.32
C SER A 39 12.09 -6.08 8.69
N ALA A 40 12.84 -6.10 9.79
CA ALA A 40 13.47 -7.33 10.30
C ALA A 40 12.47 -8.46 10.59
N ALA A 41 11.19 -8.14 10.81
CA ALA A 41 10.13 -9.12 11.05
C ALA A 41 9.49 -9.66 9.76
N GLY A 42 9.82 -9.11 8.59
CA GLY A 42 9.35 -9.55 7.28
C GLY A 42 8.69 -8.44 6.45
N HIS A 43 8.00 -8.86 5.39
CA HIS A 43 7.28 -7.95 4.49
C HIS A 43 5.91 -7.62 5.05
N TYR A 44 5.38 -6.44 4.76
CA TYR A 44 4.06 -6.02 5.20
C TYR A 44 3.47 -5.02 4.22
N ILE A 45 2.17 -4.76 4.35
CA ILE A 45 1.49 -3.68 3.63
C ILE A 45 1.49 -2.48 4.57
N GLY A 46 1.97 -1.35 4.07
CA GLY A 46 2.15 -0.14 4.87
C GLY A 46 2.14 1.11 4.00
N THR A 47 2.55 2.22 4.59
CA THR A 47 2.78 3.47 3.86
C THR A 47 4.18 4.00 4.13
N GLY A 48 4.69 4.78 3.18
CA GLY A 48 5.95 5.48 3.32
C GLY A 48 5.95 6.81 2.59
N ASP A 49 6.87 7.67 2.98
CA ASP A 49 7.20 8.91 2.30
C ASP A 49 8.72 9.06 2.19
N ALA A 50 9.19 10.27 1.84
CA ALA A 50 10.62 10.56 1.69
C ALA A 50 11.44 10.30 2.96
N ASP A 51 10.82 10.36 4.14
CA ASP A 51 11.48 10.16 5.44
C ASP A 51 11.47 8.68 5.88
N GLY A 52 10.75 7.82 5.15
CA GLY A 52 10.77 6.37 5.33
C GLY A 52 9.41 5.77 5.64
N ASN A 53 9.37 4.82 6.58
CA ASN A 53 8.14 4.11 6.97
C ASN A 53 7.24 5.02 7.80
N VAL A 54 5.99 5.21 7.37
CA VAL A 54 5.01 6.02 8.11
C VAL A 54 4.06 5.13 8.92
N SER A 55 3.57 4.04 8.33
CA SER A 55 2.66 3.11 9.03
C SER A 55 2.81 1.66 8.55
N ARG A 56 2.48 0.71 9.44
CA ARG A 56 2.20 -0.69 9.09
C ARG A 56 0.71 -0.91 9.13
N GLU A 57 0.12 -1.12 7.96
CA GLU A 57 -1.32 -1.19 7.74
C GLU A 57 -1.82 -2.64 7.82
N SER A 58 -1.04 -3.65 7.43
CA SER A 58 -1.43 -5.06 7.61
C SER A 58 -1.17 -5.61 9.01
N CYS A 59 -2.09 -6.43 9.52
CA CYS A 59 -1.93 -7.15 10.79
C CYS A 59 -0.79 -8.17 10.73
N ALA A 60 -0.71 -8.88 9.61
CA ALA A 60 0.27 -9.92 9.38
C ALA A 60 1.53 -9.36 8.70
N TYR A 61 2.64 -10.04 8.97
CA TYR A 61 3.81 -10.06 8.11
C TYR A 61 3.68 -11.17 7.07
N PHE A 62 4.32 -10.98 5.92
CA PHE A 62 4.40 -11.93 4.82
C PHE A 62 5.83 -12.43 4.66
N ARG A 63 5.96 -13.69 4.24
CA ARG A 63 7.24 -14.38 4.07
C ARG A 63 8.09 -13.83 2.94
N SER A 64 7.49 -13.16 1.95
CA SER A 64 8.20 -12.57 0.81
C SER A 64 7.49 -11.32 0.29
N TYR A 65 8.21 -10.52 -0.50
CA TYR A 65 7.67 -9.39 -1.22
C TYR A 65 6.49 -9.80 -2.11
N ASP A 66 6.65 -10.88 -2.89
CA ASP A 66 5.61 -11.36 -3.80
C ASP A 66 4.33 -11.75 -3.07
N ALA A 67 4.45 -12.37 -1.88
CA ALA A 67 3.29 -12.73 -1.07
C ALA A 67 2.55 -11.47 -0.56
N ALA A 68 3.28 -10.46 -0.09
CA ALA A 68 2.70 -9.19 0.30
C ALA A 68 2.10 -8.44 -0.89
N GLN A 69 2.75 -8.46 -2.04
CA GLN A 69 2.31 -7.79 -3.25
C GLN A 69 1.05 -8.44 -3.82
N ALA A 70 0.95 -9.77 -3.78
CA ALA A 70 -0.24 -10.52 -4.14
C ALA A 70 -1.39 -10.21 -3.17
N ALA A 71 -1.11 -10.17 -1.85
CA ALA A 71 -2.10 -9.78 -0.85
C ALA A 71 -2.63 -8.36 -1.10
N LEU A 72 -1.74 -7.39 -1.32
CA LEU A 72 -2.09 -6.00 -1.65
C LEU A 72 -2.95 -5.91 -2.90
N LYS A 73 -2.54 -6.56 -4.01
CA LYS A 73 -3.29 -6.56 -5.28
C LYS A 73 -4.67 -7.20 -5.17
N THR A 74 -4.80 -8.24 -4.35
CA THR A 74 -6.04 -9.02 -4.22
C THR A 74 -6.93 -8.57 -3.07
N GLY A 75 -6.47 -7.64 -2.23
CA GLY A 75 -7.14 -7.28 -0.97
C GLY A 75 -7.16 -8.40 0.07
N ARG A 76 -6.39 -9.49 -0.12
CA ARG A 76 -6.36 -10.65 0.79
C ARG A 76 -5.39 -10.42 1.95
N TRP A 77 -5.69 -9.42 2.76
CA TRP A 77 -4.97 -9.08 3.99
C TRP A 77 -5.93 -8.43 4.98
N GLN A 78 -5.54 -8.37 6.24
CA GLN A 78 -6.34 -7.74 7.30
C GLN A 78 -5.72 -6.41 7.70
N GLN A 79 -6.55 -5.37 7.70
CA GLN A 79 -6.19 -4.02 8.15
C GLN A 79 -6.01 -3.99 9.67
N ARG A 80 -4.92 -3.38 10.13
CA ARG A 80 -4.72 -3.00 11.52
C ARG A 80 -5.61 -1.81 11.84
N THR A 81 -6.33 -1.91 12.94
CA THR A 81 -7.20 -0.83 13.43
C THR A 81 -6.46 0.16 14.31
N HIS A 82 -5.25 -0.19 14.80
CA HIS A 82 -4.44 0.64 15.69
C HIS A 82 -2.93 0.48 15.39
N PRO A 83 -2.08 1.50 15.68
CA PRO A 83 -0.65 1.52 15.40
C PRO A 83 0.19 0.39 15.99
#